data_AF-A0A402C094-F1
#
_entry.id   AF-A0A402C094-F1
#
_cell.length_a   1.000
_cell.length_b   1.000
_cell.length_c   1.000
_cell.angle_alpha   90.00
_cell.angle_beta   90.00
_cell.angle_gamma   90.00
#
_symmetry.space_group_name_H-M   'P 1'
#
loop_
_entity.id
_entity.type
_entity.pdbx_description
1 polymer ?
#
loop_
_entity_poly.entity_id
_entity_poly.type
_entity_poly.pdbx_seq_one_letter_code
_entity_poly.pdbx_strand_id
1 'polypeptide(L)'
;MITDELRLLPARAAHFIRQHPVPARGAYAPETRLSVLDILVHCAPVRGDAFVAFQLLSRSALPDSYLLRLDVLDGALSALDSFTVTEDECEQAFGPNWDDVVRHAVDAAALVDERFGALTRTSSAVDGRRRLGAWICARDAASEAGRIRSWYRAQDAAWERHYMDGVTLREDERMRADLATAVRDAAAAHAVSDLVGTHDFTRAHYETLLEPWRLCSPEGASGLPRALHR
;
A
#
# COMPACT_ATOMS: atom_id res chain seq x y z
N MET A 1 0.11 4.31 14.97
CA MET A 1 1.24 3.91 15.81
C MET A 1 2.16 3.04 14.98
N ILE A 2 3.46 3.33 14.92
CA ILE A 2 4.44 2.48 14.22
C ILE A 2 4.69 1.24 15.06
N THR A 3 4.44 0.05 14.51
CA THR A 3 4.68 -1.23 15.18
C THR A 3 6.17 -1.56 15.21
N ASP A 4 6.61 -2.36 16.18
CA ASP A 4 7.99 -2.86 16.20
C ASP A 4 8.30 -3.72 14.97
N GLU A 5 7.29 -4.42 14.44
CA GLU A 5 7.37 -5.19 13.20
C GLU A 5 7.74 -4.31 12.02
N LEU A 6 6.99 -3.23 11.79
CA LEU A 6 7.28 -2.26 10.73
C LEU A 6 8.64 -1.58 10.95
N ARG A 7 8.97 -1.25 12.21
CA ARG A 7 10.21 -0.57 12.57
C ARG A 7 11.47 -1.38 12.25
N LEU A 8 11.42 -2.69 12.50
CA LEU A 8 12.55 -3.60 12.33
C LEU A 8 12.61 -4.25 10.96
N LEU A 9 11.58 -4.07 10.12
CA LEU A 9 11.48 -4.73 8.82
C LEU A 9 12.68 -4.48 7.89
N PRO A 10 13.24 -3.25 7.75
CA PRO A 10 14.43 -3.02 6.94
C PRO A 10 15.64 -3.85 7.40
N ALA A 11 15.90 -3.87 8.72
CA ALA A 11 17.01 -4.63 9.30
C ALA A 11 16.84 -6.15 9.11
N ARG A 12 15.60 -6.66 9.21
CA ARG A 12 15.29 -8.07 8.94
C ARG A 12 15.51 -8.43 7.47
N ALA A 13 15.11 -7.56 6.54
CA ALA A 13 15.37 -7.74 5.12
C ALA A 13 16.89 -7.77 4.82
N ALA A 14 17.67 -6.87 5.43
CA ALA A 14 19.13 -6.89 5.30
C ALA A 14 19.74 -8.20 5.83
N HIS A 15 19.25 -8.69 6.97
CA HIS A 15 19.68 -9.98 7.52
C HIS A 15 19.35 -11.15 6.58
N PHE A 16 18.15 -11.15 6.00
CA PHE A 16 17.72 -12.17 5.04
C PHE A 16 18.62 -12.22 3.80
N ILE A 17 18.93 -11.06 3.20
CA ILE A 17 19.82 -10.94 2.03
C ILE A 17 21.20 -11.53 2.34
N ARG A 18 21.76 -11.28 3.53
CA ARG A 18 23.06 -11.82 3.94
C ARG A 18 23.07 -13.34 4.08
N GLN A 19 21.96 -13.92 4.54
CA GLN A 19 21.81 -15.37 4.67
C GLN A 19 21.57 -16.07 3.32
N HIS A 20 21.05 -15.33 2.34
CA HIS A 20 20.68 -15.83 1.01
C HIS A 20 21.40 -15.02 -0.07
N PRO A 21 22.73 -15.19 -0.23
CA PRO A 21 23.53 -14.38 -1.11
C PRO A 21 23.03 -14.47 -2.56
N VAL A 22 22.90 -13.31 -3.20
CA VAL A 22 22.54 -13.16 -4.62
C VAL A 22 23.55 -13.96 -5.47
N PRO A 23 23.13 -15.03 -6.17
CA PRO A 23 24.05 -15.83 -6.97
C PRO A 23 24.71 -15.00 -8.09
N ALA A 24 25.93 -15.40 -8.46
CA ALA A 24 26.69 -14.72 -9.51
C ALA A 24 25.93 -14.73 -10.87
N ARG A 25 26.15 -13.68 -11.69
CA ARG A 25 25.51 -13.51 -13.01
C ARG A 25 25.52 -14.83 -13.81
N GLY A 26 24.36 -15.24 -14.32
CA GLY A 26 24.20 -16.41 -15.19
C GLY A 26 23.45 -17.60 -14.58
N ALA A 27 23.17 -17.59 -13.27
CA ALA A 27 22.39 -18.64 -12.61
C ALA A 27 20.89 -18.32 -12.44
N TYR A 28 20.45 -17.12 -12.85
CA TYR A 28 19.06 -16.72 -12.78
C TYR A 28 18.29 -17.29 -13.97
N ALA A 29 17.22 -18.05 -13.70
CA ALA A 29 16.08 -18.02 -14.61
C ALA A 29 15.58 -16.56 -14.66
N PRO A 30 15.13 -16.03 -15.82
CA PRO A 30 14.61 -14.66 -15.95
C PRO A 30 13.52 -14.28 -14.94
N GLU A 31 12.94 -15.31 -14.31
CA GLU A 31 11.75 -15.34 -13.48
C GLU A 31 12.07 -15.16 -11.98
N THR A 32 13.33 -15.26 -11.56
CA THR A 32 13.73 -15.15 -10.13
C THR A 32 14.37 -13.78 -9.84
N ARG A 33 13.72 -12.69 -10.23
CA ARG A 33 14.20 -11.35 -9.87
C ARG A 33 13.94 -11.11 -8.38
N LEU A 34 14.99 -11.14 -7.55
CA LEU A 34 14.89 -10.70 -6.15
C LEU A 34 14.84 -9.18 -6.14
N SER A 35 13.70 -8.60 -5.78
CA SER A 35 13.61 -7.16 -5.52
C SER A 35 13.61 -6.86 -4.02
N VAL A 36 13.97 -5.64 -3.63
CA VAL A 36 13.88 -5.21 -2.22
C VAL A 36 12.46 -5.37 -1.70
N LEU A 37 11.46 -5.03 -2.53
CA LEU A 37 10.04 -5.20 -2.21
C LEU A 37 9.68 -6.67 -1.94
N ASP A 38 10.12 -7.60 -2.79
CA ASP A 38 9.84 -9.03 -2.59
C ASP A 38 10.42 -9.56 -1.28
N ILE A 39 11.62 -9.09 -0.91
CA ILE A 39 12.26 -9.46 0.35
C ILE A 39 11.53 -8.85 1.55
N LEU A 40 11.11 -7.58 1.45
CA LEU A 40 10.29 -6.96 2.50
C LEU A 40 8.98 -7.73 2.69
N VAL A 41 8.29 -8.09 1.60
CA VAL A 41 7.06 -8.89 1.65
C VAL A 41 7.32 -10.27 2.28
N HIS A 42 8.45 -10.90 1.98
CA HIS A 42 8.81 -12.18 2.58
C HIS A 42 9.09 -12.08 4.10
N CYS A 43 9.65 -10.95 4.55
CA CYS A 43 10.03 -10.75 5.96
C CYS A 43 8.92 -10.14 6.82
N ALA A 44 7.87 -9.60 6.20
CA ALA A 44 6.79 -8.91 6.90
C ALA A 44 5.72 -9.87 7.40
N PRO A 45 5.11 -9.60 8.57
CA PRO A 45 3.99 -10.41 9.07
C PRO A 45 2.73 -10.23 8.20
N VAL A 46 2.52 -9.03 7.65
CA VAL A 46 1.48 -8.73 6.66
C VAL A 46 2.05 -7.88 5.54
N ARG A 47 1.49 -7.99 4.32
CA ARG A 47 1.99 -7.26 3.14
C ARG A 47 2.00 -5.74 3.31
N GLY A 48 1.04 -5.21 4.06
CA GLY A 48 0.91 -3.78 4.32
C GLY A 48 2.16 -3.18 4.96
N ASP A 49 2.81 -3.89 5.90
CA ASP A 49 4.06 -3.44 6.51
C ASP A 49 5.18 -3.34 5.47
N ALA A 50 5.27 -4.31 4.56
CA ALA A 50 6.26 -4.31 3.49
C ALA A 50 6.06 -3.15 2.51
N PHE A 51 4.81 -2.88 2.13
CA PHE A 51 4.46 -1.79 1.22
C PHE A 51 4.76 -0.43 1.84
N VAL A 52 4.39 -0.23 3.12
CA VAL A 52 4.75 0.99 3.87
C VAL A 52 6.26 1.14 3.93
N ALA A 53 7.01 0.13 4.39
CA ALA A 53 8.46 0.21 4.50
C ALA A 53 9.13 0.48 3.15
N PHE A 54 8.64 -0.15 2.07
CA PHE A 54 9.16 0.06 0.73
C PHE A 54 8.94 1.49 0.24
N GLN A 55 7.79 2.10 0.51
CA GLN A 55 7.54 3.51 0.16
C GLN A 55 8.43 4.47 0.92
N LEU A 56 8.68 4.21 2.20
CA LEU A 56 9.61 5.01 3.00
C LEU A 56 11.04 4.90 2.47
N LEU A 57 11.52 3.68 2.24
CA LEU A 57 12.85 3.40 1.69
C LEU A 57 13.05 4.00 0.28
N SER A 58 12.04 3.89 -0.59
CA SER A 58 12.05 4.44 -1.95
C SER A 58 12.01 5.97 -2.00
N ARG A 59 11.74 6.63 -0.87
CA ARG A 59 11.82 8.09 -0.76
C ARG A 59 13.22 8.56 -0.40
N SER A 60 13.87 7.83 0.51
CA SER A 60 15.02 8.34 1.26
C SER A 60 16.33 7.65 0.89
N ALA A 61 16.30 6.37 0.53
CA ALA A 61 17.51 5.54 0.57
C ALA A 61 17.69 4.57 -0.61
N LEU A 62 16.62 4.12 -1.27
CA LEU A 62 16.76 3.18 -2.38
C LEU A 62 17.16 3.86 -3.69
N PRO A 63 18.04 3.23 -4.49
CA PRO A 63 18.35 3.69 -5.84
C PRO A 63 17.14 3.55 -6.76
N ASP A 64 17.17 4.24 -7.91
CA ASP A 64 16.09 4.26 -8.92
C ASP A 64 15.64 2.86 -9.39
N SER A 65 16.48 1.83 -9.21
CA SER A 65 16.14 0.43 -9.42
C SER A 65 16.16 -0.35 -8.10
N TYR A 66 14.99 -0.89 -7.73
CA TYR A 66 14.81 -1.74 -6.54
C TYR A 66 15.05 -3.24 -6.82
N LEU A 67 15.54 -3.59 -8.01
CA LEU A 67 15.98 -4.94 -8.34
C LEU A 67 17.37 -5.19 -7.74
N LEU A 68 17.51 -6.28 -6.98
CA LEU A 68 18.81 -6.64 -6.43
C LEU A 68 19.67 -7.29 -7.50
N ARG A 69 20.77 -6.62 -7.80
CA ARG A 69 21.85 -7.10 -8.67
C ARG A 69 23.16 -6.89 -7.95
N LEU A 70 24.20 -7.66 -8.29
CA LEU A 70 25.52 -7.55 -7.65
C LEU A 70 26.09 -6.12 -7.66
N ASP A 71 25.81 -5.33 -8.71
CA ASP A 71 26.28 -3.95 -8.84
C ASP A 71 25.59 -2.94 -7.90
N VAL A 72 24.44 -3.29 -7.33
CA VAL A 72 23.66 -2.41 -6.44
C VAL A 72 23.41 -3.02 -5.05
N LEU A 73 23.89 -4.25 -4.82
CA LEU A 73 23.63 -5.03 -3.60
C LEU A 73 24.18 -4.33 -2.35
N ASP A 74 25.42 -3.87 -2.37
CA ASP A 74 26.05 -3.19 -1.24
C ASP A 74 25.33 -1.88 -0.89
N GLY A 75 24.86 -1.15 -1.92
CA GLY A 75 24.05 0.05 -1.73
C GLY A 75 22.70 -0.25 -1.10
N ALA A 76 22.01 -1.30 -1.55
CA ALA A 76 20.75 -1.74 -0.96
C ALA A 76 20.91 -2.22 0.49
N LEU A 77 21.97 -2.98 0.80
CA LEU A 77 22.28 -3.41 2.17
C LEU A 77 22.56 -2.20 3.07
N SER A 78 23.39 -1.26 2.61
CA SER A 78 23.69 -0.04 3.36
C SER A 78 22.44 0.80 3.63
N ALA A 79 21.53 0.91 2.65
CA ALA A 79 20.25 1.57 2.83
C ALA A 79 19.40 0.87 3.89
N LEU A 80 19.25 -0.45 3.80
CA LEU A 80 18.43 -1.24 4.74
C LEU A 80 18.97 -1.25 6.17
N ASP A 81 20.29 -1.28 6.36
CA ASP A 81 20.91 -1.27 7.70
C ASP A 81 20.80 0.09 8.39
N SER A 82 20.90 1.17 7.62
CA SER A 82 20.89 2.53 8.17
C SER A 82 19.48 3.09 8.32
N PHE A 83 18.50 2.52 7.61
CA PHE A 83 17.14 3.02 7.62
C PHE A 83 16.35 2.52 8.84
N THR A 84 15.77 3.47 9.57
CA THR A 84 14.84 3.20 10.66
C THR A 84 13.52 3.88 10.33
N VAL A 85 12.40 3.14 10.45
CA VAL A 85 11.07 3.73 10.30
C VAL A 85 10.79 4.62 11.51
N THR A 86 10.49 5.90 11.25
CA THR A 86 10.18 6.91 12.27
C THR A 86 8.90 7.66 11.89
N GLU A 87 8.31 8.36 12.86
CA GLU A 87 7.12 9.20 12.61
C GLU A 87 7.42 10.32 11.60
N ASP A 88 8.62 10.93 11.68
CA ASP A 88 9.08 11.94 10.73
C ASP A 88 9.22 11.39 9.30
N GLU A 89 9.77 10.17 9.15
CA GLU A 89 9.80 9.50 7.85
C GLU A 89 8.40 9.25 7.29
N CYS A 90 7.46 8.82 8.15
CA CYS A 90 6.07 8.62 7.78
C CYS A 90 5.36 9.93 7.40
N GLU A 91 5.55 10.99 8.18
CA GLU A 91 4.97 12.31 7.91
C GLU A 91 5.51 12.90 6.60
N GLN A 92 6.81 12.80 6.34
CA GLN A 92 7.41 13.26 5.08
C GLN A 92 6.94 12.44 3.88
N ALA A 93 6.66 11.14 4.05
CA ALA A 93 6.20 10.29 2.96
C ALA A 93 4.72 10.43 2.66
N PHE A 94 3.87 10.44 3.70
CA PHE A 94 2.42 10.31 3.57
C PHE A 94 1.64 11.57 3.97
N GLY A 95 2.31 12.59 4.50
CA GLY A 95 1.71 13.84 4.96
C GLY A 95 1.26 13.78 6.43
N PRO A 96 0.52 14.80 6.90
CA PRO A 96 0.17 14.94 8.32
C PRO A 96 -0.75 13.83 8.84
N ASN A 97 -1.49 13.17 7.95
CA ASN A 97 -2.39 12.05 8.29
C ASN A 97 -1.73 10.68 8.08
N TRP A 98 -0.40 10.60 8.16
CA TRP A 98 0.35 9.37 7.90
C TRP A 98 -0.13 8.20 8.75
N ASP A 99 -0.57 8.45 9.99
CA ASP A 99 -1.00 7.42 10.92
C ASP A 99 -2.19 6.61 10.37
N ASP A 100 -3.17 7.30 9.80
CA ASP A 100 -4.34 6.69 9.17
C ASP A 100 -3.94 5.92 7.89
N VAL A 101 -2.97 6.42 7.13
CA VAL A 101 -2.47 5.76 5.92
C VAL A 101 -1.79 4.43 6.29
N VAL A 102 -0.89 4.45 7.26
CA VAL A 102 -0.17 3.25 7.71
C VAL A 102 -1.13 2.24 8.32
N ARG A 103 -2.05 2.68 9.19
CA ARG A 103 -3.07 1.81 9.77
C ARG A 103 -3.94 1.17 8.69
N HIS A 104 -4.44 1.95 7.74
CA HIS A 104 -5.26 1.43 6.65
C HIS A 104 -4.49 0.44 5.78
N ALA A 105 -3.22 0.68 5.47
CA ALA A 105 -2.40 -0.26 4.69
C ALA A 105 -2.26 -1.63 5.39
N VAL A 106 -1.97 -1.62 6.68
CA VAL A 106 -1.83 -2.84 7.51
C VAL A 106 -3.17 -3.57 7.64
N ASP A 107 -4.23 -2.85 8.00
CA ASP A 107 -5.58 -3.41 8.15
C ASP A 107 -6.10 -3.99 6.83
N ALA A 108 -5.85 -3.28 5.72
CA ALA A 108 -6.30 -3.72 4.41
C ALA A 108 -5.58 -4.98 3.93
N ALA A 109 -4.25 -5.02 4.09
CA ALA A 109 -3.47 -6.21 3.74
C ALA A 109 -3.90 -7.43 4.57
N ALA A 110 -4.05 -7.27 5.89
CA ALA A 110 -4.48 -8.36 6.77
C ALA A 110 -5.86 -8.91 6.37
N LEU A 111 -6.84 -8.02 6.09
CA LEU A 111 -8.17 -8.45 5.68
C LEU A 111 -8.16 -9.18 4.34
N VAL A 112 -7.37 -8.70 3.38
CA VAL A 112 -7.24 -9.31 2.05
C VAL A 112 -6.61 -10.70 2.17
N ASP A 113 -5.54 -10.85 2.98
CA ASP A 113 -4.88 -12.14 3.21
C ASP A 113 -5.80 -13.14 3.93
N GLU A 114 -6.58 -12.71 4.93
CA GLU A 114 -7.49 -13.59 5.66
C GLU A 114 -8.74 -14.00 4.87
N ARG A 115 -9.29 -13.12 4.02
CA ARG A 115 -10.66 -13.26 3.50
C ARG A 115 -10.78 -13.14 1.99
N PHE A 116 -9.68 -13.37 1.27
CA PHE A 116 -9.60 -13.26 -0.18
C PHE A 116 -10.79 -13.89 -0.94
N GLY A 117 -11.18 -15.12 -0.57
CA GLY A 117 -12.30 -15.84 -1.19
C GLY A 117 -13.72 -15.32 -0.87
N ALA A 118 -13.88 -14.49 0.16
CA ALA A 118 -15.16 -13.89 0.56
C ALA A 118 -15.33 -12.46 0.01
N LEU A 119 -14.25 -11.67 0.01
CA LEU A 119 -14.21 -10.30 -0.54
C LEU A 119 -14.45 -10.27 -2.06
N THR A 120 -14.22 -11.39 -2.74
CA THR A 120 -14.44 -11.57 -4.18
C THR A 120 -15.91 -11.60 -4.60
N ARG A 121 -16.87 -11.72 -3.67
CA ARG A 121 -18.31 -11.80 -4.00
C ARG A 121 -19.06 -10.46 -3.96
N THR A 122 -18.47 -9.41 -3.40
CA THR A 122 -19.13 -8.11 -3.23
C THR A 122 -18.41 -7.03 -4.05
N SER A 123 -18.79 -6.85 -5.31
CA SER A 123 -18.43 -5.64 -6.08
C SER A 123 -19.45 -5.38 -7.19
N SER A 124 -20.40 -4.49 -6.91
CA SER A 124 -21.06 -3.66 -7.93
C SER A 124 -21.66 -2.35 -7.37
N ALA A 125 -21.29 -1.92 -6.16
CA ALA A 125 -22.15 -1.01 -5.39
C ALA A 125 -21.88 0.49 -5.57
N VAL A 126 -20.75 0.92 -6.14
CA VAL A 126 -20.44 2.36 -6.27
C VAL A 126 -20.41 2.80 -7.73
N ASP A 127 -21.19 3.85 -8.06
CA ASP A 127 -21.20 4.48 -9.38
C ASP A 127 -19.79 4.99 -9.72
N GLY A 128 -19.12 4.32 -10.66
CA GLY A 128 -17.75 4.63 -11.06
C GLY A 128 -17.56 6.09 -11.48
N ARG A 129 -18.61 6.77 -11.97
CA ARG A 129 -18.55 8.21 -12.29
C ARG A 129 -18.46 9.07 -11.04
N ARG A 130 -19.24 8.77 -9.99
CA ARG A 130 -19.18 9.50 -8.72
C ARG A 130 -17.84 9.29 -8.05
N ARG A 131 -17.32 8.06 -8.07
CA ARG A 131 -16.00 7.73 -7.52
C ARG A 131 -14.89 8.49 -8.24
N LEU A 132 -14.91 8.50 -9.57
CA LEU A 132 -13.94 9.27 -10.35
C LEU A 132 -14.00 10.77 -10.06
N GLY A 133 -15.21 11.35 -9.94
CA GLY A 133 -15.38 12.75 -9.57
C GLY A 133 -14.79 13.06 -8.20
N ALA A 134 -15.09 12.24 -7.19
CA ALA A 134 -14.52 12.37 -5.85
C ALA A 134 -13.00 12.23 -5.84
N TRP A 135 -12.45 11.30 -6.65
CA TRP A 135 -11.02 11.07 -6.79
C TRP A 135 -10.30 12.28 -7.38
N ILE A 136 -10.89 12.90 -8.43
CA ILE A 136 -10.34 14.10 -9.05
C ILE A 136 -10.30 15.25 -8.04
N CYS A 137 -11.40 15.52 -7.32
CA CYS A 137 -11.44 16.60 -6.32
C CYS A 137 -10.40 16.38 -5.21
N ALA A 138 -10.26 15.15 -4.71
CA ALA A 138 -9.29 14.83 -3.66
C ALA A 138 -7.83 14.97 -4.16
N ARG A 139 -7.55 14.51 -5.38
CA ARG A 139 -6.24 14.68 -6.01
C ARG A 139 -5.90 16.14 -6.27
N ASP A 140 -6.86 16.93 -6.73
CA ASP A 140 -6.65 18.35 -7.01
C ASP A 140 -6.38 19.10 -5.70
N ALA A 141 -7.14 18.83 -4.63
CA ALA A 141 -6.83 19.34 -3.30
C ALA A 141 -5.42 18.93 -2.82
N ALA A 142 -5.02 17.68 -3.05
CA ALA A 142 -3.65 17.23 -2.76
C ALA A 142 -2.60 18.01 -3.55
N SER A 143 -2.87 18.28 -4.83
CA SER A 143 -1.97 19.03 -5.71
C SER A 143 -1.82 20.49 -5.26
N GLU A 144 -2.94 21.16 -4.99
CA GLU A 144 -2.96 22.56 -4.50
C GLU A 144 -2.24 22.69 -3.14
N ALA A 145 -2.36 21.69 -2.27
CA ALA A 145 -1.64 21.64 -1.00
C ALA A 145 -0.15 21.23 -1.12
N GLY A 146 0.35 20.94 -2.32
CA GLY A 146 1.73 20.47 -2.55
C GLY A 146 2.00 19.03 -2.11
N ARG A 147 0.95 18.23 -1.87
CA ARG A 147 1.00 16.86 -1.32
C ARG A 147 0.73 15.76 -2.36
N ILE A 148 0.84 16.08 -3.65
CA ILE A 148 0.58 15.11 -4.74
C ILE A 148 1.47 13.85 -4.65
N ARG A 149 2.70 13.99 -4.15
CA ARG A 149 3.59 12.83 -3.94
C ARG A 149 3.07 11.93 -2.81
N SER A 150 2.66 12.51 -1.70
CA SER A 150 2.05 11.79 -0.57
C SER A 150 0.76 11.09 -0.96
N TRP A 151 -0.05 11.72 -1.80
CA TRP A 151 -1.27 11.13 -2.39
C TRP A 151 -0.99 9.82 -3.15
N TYR A 152 0.06 9.77 -3.98
CA TYR A 152 0.42 8.55 -4.69
C TYR A 152 1.14 7.53 -3.80
N ARG A 153 2.02 7.98 -2.89
CA ARG A 153 2.70 7.08 -1.95
C ARG A 153 1.72 6.39 -1.00
N ALA A 154 0.67 7.07 -0.56
CA ALA A 154 -0.37 6.46 0.27
C ALA A 154 -1.11 5.33 -0.46
N GLN A 155 -1.39 5.51 -1.76
CA GLN A 155 -1.97 4.44 -2.58
C GLN A 155 -1.03 3.24 -2.68
N ASP A 156 0.24 3.48 -3.01
CA ASP A 156 1.23 2.41 -3.17
C ASP A 156 1.52 1.69 -1.84
N ALA A 157 1.50 2.40 -0.72
CA ALA A 157 1.63 1.81 0.61
C ALA A 157 0.45 0.90 0.98
N ALA A 158 -0.77 1.20 0.52
CA ALA A 158 -1.93 0.36 0.81
C ALA A 158 -2.03 -0.85 -0.11
N TRP A 159 -1.65 -0.71 -1.38
CA TRP A 159 -1.48 -1.84 -2.28
C TRP A 159 -0.47 -1.50 -3.36
N GLU A 160 0.70 -2.13 -3.32
CA GLU A 160 1.78 -1.81 -4.25
C GLU A 160 1.38 -2.04 -5.70
N ARG A 161 1.70 -1.07 -6.56
CA ARG A 161 1.31 -1.09 -7.97
C ARG A 161 1.86 -2.32 -8.69
N HIS A 162 3.05 -2.78 -8.29
CA HIS A 162 3.67 -3.98 -8.86
C HIS A 162 2.85 -5.25 -8.65
N TYR A 163 2.00 -5.29 -7.61
CA TYR A 163 1.07 -6.38 -7.31
C TYR A 163 -0.32 -6.15 -7.92
N MET A 164 -0.53 -5.05 -8.68
CA MET A 164 -1.71 -4.90 -9.56
C MET A 164 -1.49 -5.52 -10.93
N ASP A 165 -0.25 -5.50 -11.42
CA ASP A 165 0.13 -6.07 -12.69
C ASP A 165 0.36 -7.57 -12.49
N GLY A 166 -0.55 -8.42 -12.99
CA GLY A 166 -0.59 -9.87 -12.74
C GLY A 166 0.63 -10.72 -13.17
N VAL A 167 1.78 -10.09 -13.39
CA VAL A 167 3.09 -10.70 -13.66
C VAL A 167 3.76 -11.20 -12.37
N THR A 168 3.36 -10.70 -11.19
CA THR A 168 3.94 -11.07 -9.87
C THR A 168 2.99 -11.86 -8.96
N LEU A 169 1.74 -12.03 -9.36
CA LEU A 169 0.74 -12.74 -8.58
C LEU A 169 0.84 -14.25 -8.83
N ARG A 170 0.78 -15.06 -7.78
CA ARG A 170 0.51 -16.50 -7.93
C ARG A 170 -0.91 -16.71 -8.51
N GLU A 171 -1.18 -17.85 -9.15
CA GLU A 171 -2.47 -18.12 -9.80
C GLU A 171 -3.67 -18.04 -8.83
N ASP A 172 -3.45 -18.27 -7.54
CA ASP A 172 -4.40 -18.16 -6.43
C ASP A 172 -4.52 -16.74 -5.84
N GLU A 173 -3.62 -15.81 -6.19
CA GLU A 173 -3.49 -14.45 -5.62
C GLU A 173 -4.11 -13.34 -6.50
N ARG A 174 -5.01 -13.67 -7.43
CA ARG A 174 -5.65 -12.66 -8.31
C ARG A 174 -6.59 -11.72 -7.55
N MET A 175 -6.05 -10.66 -6.95
CA MET A 175 -6.86 -9.62 -6.34
C MET A 175 -7.66 -8.96 -7.47
N ARG A 176 -8.98 -8.83 -7.31
CA ARG A 176 -9.78 -8.11 -8.30
C ARG A 176 -9.33 -6.66 -8.34
N ALA A 177 -9.09 -6.13 -9.54
CA ALA A 177 -8.64 -4.76 -9.75
C ALA A 177 -9.52 -3.73 -9.02
N ASP A 178 -10.83 -4.00 -8.89
CA ASP A 178 -11.77 -3.16 -8.16
C ASP A 178 -11.46 -3.05 -6.65
N LEU A 179 -11.09 -4.16 -6.00
CA LEU A 179 -10.74 -4.18 -4.58
C LEU A 179 -9.41 -3.49 -4.35
N ALA A 180 -8.41 -3.76 -5.20
CA ALA A 180 -7.12 -3.07 -5.14
C ALA A 180 -7.31 -1.56 -5.29
N THR A 181 -8.18 -1.15 -6.22
CA THR A 181 -8.46 0.28 -6.41
C THR A 181 -9.22 0.87 -5.23
N ALA A 182 -10.18 0.15 -4.63
CA ALA A 182 -10.88 0.59 -3.42
C ALA A 182 -9.93 0.81 -2.23
N VAL A 183 -9.01 -0.13 -2.00
CA VAL A 183 -7.98 -0.02 -0.95
C VAL A 183 -7.08 1.19 -1.20
N ARG A 184 -6.63 1.39 -2.44
CA ARG A 184 -5.77 2.51 -2.83
C ARG A 184 -6.49 3.85 -2.71
N ASP A 185 -7.71 3.96 -3.21
CA ASP A 185 -8.53 5.18 -3.14
C ASP A 185 -8.77 5.60 -1.68
N ALA A 186 -9.06 4.64 -0.81
CA ALA A 186 -9.24 4.89 0.61
C ALA A 186 -7.95 5.42 1.28
N ALA A 187 -6.80 4.83 0.98
CA ALA A 187 -5.52 5.27 1.49
C ALA A 187 -5.17 6.70 1.05
N ALA A 188 -5.42 7.00 -0.23
CA ALA A 188 -5.23 8.33 -0.79
C ALA A 188 -6.12 9.36 -0.07
N ALA A 189 -7.39 9.02 0.14
CA ALA A 189 -8.34 9.85 0.86
C ALA A 189 -7.89 10.10 2.32
N HIS A 190 -7.38 9.08 3.01
CA HIS A 190 -6.81 9.23 4.35
C HIS A 190 -5.65 10.23 4.38
N ALA A 191 -4.74 10.18 3.40
CA ALA A 191 -3.58 11.09 3.34
C ALA A 191 -3.98 12.58 3.28
N VAL A 192 -5.16 12.89 2.76
CA VAL A 192 -5.66 14.27 2.57
C VAL A 192 -6.95 14.54 3.36
N SER A 193 -7.22 13.77 4.41
CA SER A 193 -8.46 13.90 5.19
C SER A 193 -8.61 15.28 5.86
N ASP A 194 -7.48 15.92 6.19
CA ASP A 194 -7.42 17.29 6.73
C ASP A 194 -7.80 18.37 5.70
N LEU A 195 -7.77 18.05 4.40
CA LEU A 195 -8.15 18.97 3.32
C LEU A 195 -9.66 18.93 3.01
N VAL A 196 -10.44 18.11 3.71
CA VAL A 196 -11.90 18.08 3.53
C VAL A 196 -12.50 19.45 3.87
N GLY A 197 -13.24 20.01 2.91
CA GLY A 197 -13.79 21.37 2.98
C GLY A 197 -12.95 22.42 2.26
N THR A 198 -11.81 22.04 1.69
CA THR A 198 -10.95 22.89 0.85
C THR A 198 -11.06 22.49 -0.64
N HIS A 199 -10.79 23.42 -1.56
CA HIS A 199 -10.59 23.15 -3.00
C HIS A 199 -11.57 22.13 -3.63
N ASP A 200 -12.88 22.38 -3.52
CA ASP A 200 -13.99 21.51 -3.99
C ASP A 200 -14.02 20.07 -3.42
N PHE A 201 -13.06 19.71 -2.56
CA PHE A 201 -13.01 18.42 -1.90
C PHE A 201 -13.94 18.41 -0.68
N THR A 202 -15.13 17.83 -0.85
CA THR A 202 -16.18 17.80 0.18
C THR A 202 -16.12 16.54 1.04
N ARG A 203 -16.84 16.55 2.18
CA ARG A 203 -17.02 15.33 2.98
C ARG A 203 -17.66 14.21 2.17
N ALA A 204 -18.61 14.54 1.28
CA ALA A 204 -19.24 13.55 0.42
C ALA A 204 -18.23 12.88 -0.53
N HIS A 205 -17.26 13.64 -1.06
CA HIS A 205 -16.18 13.09 -1.87
C HIS A 205 -15.31 12.13 -1.05
N TYR A 206 -14.90 12.53 0.15
CA TYR A 206 -14.14 11.66 1.06
C TYR A 206 -14.87 10.35 1.37
N GLU A 207 -16.15 10.41 1.75
CA GLU A 207 -16.94 9.20 2.01
C GLU A 207 -17.10 8.32 0.77
N THR A 208 -17.27 8.91 -0.40
CA THR A 208 -17.37 8.18 -1.67
C THR A 208 -16.11 7.35 -1.97
N LEU A 209 -14.93 7.82 -1.55
CA LEU A 209 -13.67 7.09 -1.72
C LEU A 209 -13.50 5.96 -0.69
N LEU A 210 -14.05 6.11 0.51
CA LEU A 210 -13.96 5.09 1.57
C LEU A 210 -15.04 4.00 1.48
N GLU A 211 -16.22 4.33 0.96
CA GLU A 211 -17.38 3.44 0.92
C GLU A 211 -17.08 2.07 0.28
N PRO A 212 -16.43 1.98 -0.89
CA PRO A 212 -16.10 0.68 -1.50
C PRO A 212 -15.29 -0.21 -0.55
N TRP A 213 -14.32 0.36 0.17
CA TRP A 213 -13.50 -0.37 1.12
C TRP A 213 -14.30 -0.81 2.35
N ARG A 214 -15.12 0.07 2.92
CA ARG A 214 -15.93 -0.26 4.10
C ARG A 214 -16.93 -1.38 3.85
N LEU A 215 -17.52 -1.44 2.66
CA LEU A 215 -18.42 -2.53 2.26
C LEU A 215 -17.70 -3.88 2.15
N CYS A 216 -16.38 -3.86 1.95
CA CYS A 216 -15.53 -5.04 1.96
C CYS A 216 -15.06 -5.41 3.38
N SER A 217 -15.02 -4.45 4.32
CA SER A 217 -14.61 -4.67 5.72
C SER A 217 -15.75 -5.28 6.59
N PRO A 218 -15.46 -6.18 7.56
CA PRO A 218 -16.45 -6.81 8.43
C PRO A 218 -17.35 -5.85 9.22
N GLU A 219 -16.88 -4.63 9.51
CA GLU A 219 -17.70 -3.61 10.18
C GLU A 219 -18.82 -3.10 9.27
N GLY A 220 -18.60 -2.98 7.96
CA GLY A 220 -19.62 -2.57 6.99
C GLY A 220 -20.61 -3.69 6.62
N ALA A 221 -20.16 -4.95 6.64
CA ALA A 221 -21.02 -6.11 6.39
C ALA A 221 -22.08 -6.35 7.50
N SER A 222 -21.84 -5.83 8.70
CA SER A 222 -22.76 -5.91 9.84
C SER A 222 -23.87 -4.85 9.83
N GLY A 223 -23.76 -3.83 8.97
CA GLY A 223 -24.72 -2.73 8.83
C GLY A 223 -25.76 -2.88 7.71
N LEU A 224 -25.67 -3.95 6.91
CA LEU A 224 -26.67 -4.23 5.88
C LEU A 224 -27.93 -4.81 6.52
N PRO A 225 -29.12 -4.17 6.39
CA PRO A 225 -30.35 -4.78 6.85
C PRO A 225 -30.54 -6.10 6.11
N ARG A 226 -30.59 -7.21 6.87
CA ARG A 226 -31.01 -8.51 6.36
C ARG A 226 -32.36 -8.32 5.67
N ALA A 227 -32.35 -8.31 4.35
CA ALA A 227 -33.59 -8.34 3.57
C ALA A 227 -34.32 -9.62 3.99
N LEU A 228 -35.46 -9.43 4.67
CA LEU A 228 -36.38 -10.49 5.03
C LEU A 228 -36.92 -11.07 3.72
N HIS A 229 -36.44 -12.25 3.36
CA HIS A 229 -37.09 -13.06 2.34
C HIS A 229 -38.50 -13.44 2.82
N ARG A 230 -39.51 -12.95 2.10
CA ARG A 230 -40.81 -13.61 1.95
C ARG A 230 -40.89 -14.15 0.54
#